data_AF-A0A4U2E4C7-F1
#
_entry.id   AF-A0A4U2E4C7-F1
#
_cell.length_a   1.000
_cell.length_b   1.000
_cell.length_c   1.000
_cell.angle_alpha   90.00
_cell.angle_beta   90.00
_cell.angle_gamma   90.00
#
_symmetry.space_group_name_H-M   'P 1'
#
loop_
_entity.id
_entity.type
_entity.pdbx_description
1 polymer ?
#
loop_
_entity_poly.entity_id
_entity_poly.type
_entity_poly.pdbx_seq_one_letter_code
_entity_poly.pdbx_strand_id
1 'polypeptide(L)'
;VAVLSFNASAGMVVIGNNAGVDSLSKSDVKKLFMGKKSKLSNGTKAQIIELADGSEGRLAFHEVATGRSESQLQSAWSRLVF
;
A
#
# COMPACT_ATOMS: atom_id res chain seq x y z
N VAL A 1 21.52 18.60 -34.42
CA VAL A 1 21.29 18.81 -32.97
C VAL A 1 20.92 17.47 -32.37
N ALA A 2 21.78 16.87 -31.55
CA ALA A 2 21.47 15.62 -30.87
C ALA A 2 20.61 15.94 -29.63
N VAL A 3 19.52 15.21 -29.43
CA VAL A 3 18.65 15.35 -28.25
C VAL A 3 19.04 14.25 -27.28
N LEU A 4 19.44 14.63 -26.06
CA LEU A 4 19.71 13.70 -24.97
C LEU A 4 18.41 13.47 -24.18
N SER A 5 18.11 12.21 -23.86
CA SER A 5 16.99 11.82 -23.00
C SER A 5 17.51 11.35 -21.64
N PHE A 6 16.81 11.72 -20.56
CA PHE A 6 17.09 11.26 -19.21
C PHE A 6 16.04 10.24 -18.77
N ASN A 7 16.44 9.27 -17.95
CA ASN A 7 15.51 8.33 -17.33
C ASN A 7 14.75 9.01 -16.17
N ALA A 8 13.44 8.80 -16.09
CA ALA A 8 12.61 9.24 -14.97
C ALA A 8 12.38 8.06 -14.02
N SER A 9 12.62 8.26 -12.73
CA SER A 9 12.37 7.27 -11.67
C SER A 9 11.33 7.81 -10.70
N ALA A 10 10.27 7.03 -10.45
CA ALA A 10 9.24 7.33 -9.47
C ALA A 10 9.24 6.26 -8.38
N GLY A 11 9.34 6.70 -7.12
CA GLY A 11 9.18 5.83 -5.97
C GLY A 11 7.72 5.70 -5.58
N MET A 12 7.33 4.54 -5.09
CA MET A 12 6.00 4.33 -4.56
C MET A 12 5.87 4.92 -3.15
N VAL A 13 4.76 5.63 -2.92
CA VAL A 13 4.48 6.29 -1.64
C VAL A 13 3.09 5.93 -1.14
N VAL A 14 2.95 5.83 0.18
CA VAL A 14 1.66 5.70 0.85
C VAL A 14 1.32 7.06 1.46
N ILE A 15 0.14 7.58 1.14
CA ILE A 15 -0.31 8.87 1.63
C ILE A 15 -1.24 8.65 2.81
N GLY A 16 -0.88 9.21 3.97
CA GLY A 16 -1.74 9.26 5.14
C GLY A 16 -2.64 10.49 5.13
N ASN A 17 -3.86 10.36 5.66
CA ASN A 17 -4.68 11.53 5.94
C ASN A 17 -4.12 12.27 7.16
N ASN A 18 -3.84 13.57 7.02
CA ASN A 18 -3.28 14.42 8.07
C ASN A 18 -4.13 14.46 9.36
N ALA A 19 -5.44 14.22 9.26
CA ALA A 19 -6.33 14.14 10.43
C ALA A 19 -6.18 12.84 11.24
N GLY A 20 -5.54 11.81 10.68
CA GLY A 20 -5.48 10.47 11.28
C GLY A 20 -4.12 10.07 11.85
N VAL A 21 -3.03 10.66 11.35
CA VAL A 21 -1.68 10.20 11.70
C VAL A 21 -0.60 11.19 11.29
N ASP A 22 0.29 11.53 12.22
CA ASP A 22 1.46 12.40 11.98
C ASP A 22 2.58 11.68 11.19
N SER A 23 2.72 10.36 11.39
CA SER A 23 3.66 9.54 10.63
C SER A 23 3.27 8.05 10.62
N LEU A 24 3.51 7.38 9.48
CA LEU A 24 3.31 5.93 9.30
C LEU A 24 4.64 5.24 9.04
N SER A 25 5.01 4.27 9.87
CA SER A 25 6.17 3.43 9.59
C SER A 25 5.85 2.38 8.53
N LYS A 26 6.87 1.86 7.81
CA LYS A 26 6.70 0.72 6.90
C LYS A 26 6.05 -0.49 7.60
N SER A 27 6.36 -0.69 8.88
CA SER A 27 5.79 -1.78 9.67
C SER A 27 4.30 -1.57 9.98
N ASP A 28 3.88 -0.32 10.21
CA ASP A 28 2.47 0.02 10.41
C ASP A 28 1.68 -0.18 9.12
N VAL A 29 2.22 0.30 7.99
CA VAL A 29 1.63 0.07 6.66
C VAL A 29 1.45 -1.43 6.44
N LYS A 30 2.50 -2.24 6.62
CA LYS A 30 2.39 -3.69 6.48
C LYS A 30 1.29 -4.30 7.35
N LYS A 31 1.21 -3.91 8.64
CA LYS A 31 0.19 -4.47 9.56
C LYS A 31 -1.23 -4.04 9.18
N LEU A 32 -1.41 -2.79 8.73
CA LEU A 32 -2.70 -2.27 8.27
C LEU A 32 -3.19 -3.03 7.02
N PHE A 33 -2.36 -3.09 5.97
CA PHE A 33 -2.71 -3.76 4.71
C PHE A 33 -2.82 -5.29 4.83
N MET A 34 -2.29 -5.88 5.90
CA MET A 34 -2.49 -7.31 6.22
C MET A 34 -3.64 -7.57 7.21
N GLY A 35 -4.39 -6.54 7.62
CA GLY A 35 -5.47 -6.67 8.60
C GLY A 35 -5.02 -7.00 10.03
N LYS A 36 -3.72 -6.98 10.31
CA LYS A 36 -3.15 -7.20 11.67
C LYS A 36 -3.30 -5.98 12.57
N LYS A 37 -3.60 -4.82 11.99
CA LYS A 37 -3.91 -3.56 12.68
C LYS A 37 -5.12 -2.97 11.97
N SER A 38 -6.09 -2.49 12.74
CA SER A 38 -7.33 -1.90 12.22
C SER A 38 -7.56 -0.46 12.69
N LYS A 39 -6.66 0.06 13.53
CA LYS A 39 -6.70 1.41 14.08
C LYS A 39 -5.39 2.14 13.80
N LEU A 40 -5.47 3.44 13.56
CA LEU A 40 -4.32 4.33 13.48
C LEU A 40 -3.77 4.61 14.89
N SER A 41 -2.62 5.29 14.95
CA SER A 41 -1.94 5.59 16.22
C SER A 41 -2.78 6.43 17.18
N ASN A 42 -3.73 7.22 16.66
CA ASN A 42 -4.70 8.01 17.42
C ASN A 42 -5.96 7.22 17.83
N GLY A 43 -6.06 5.93 17.51
CA GLY A 43 -7.21 5.09 17.84
C GLY A 43 -8.37 5.13 16.83
N THR A 44 -8.33 6.01 15.82
CA THR A 44 -9.32 6.05 14.74
C THR A 44 -9.27 4.78 13.90
N LYS A 45 -10.42 4.27 13.46
CA LYS A 45 -10.49 3.12 12.56
C LYS A 45 -9.79 3.47 11.24
N ALA A 46 -8.82 2.65 10.85
CA ALA A 46 -8.13 2.84 9.58
C ALA A 46 -9.07 2.45 8.42
N GLN A 47 -9.20 3.32 7.43
CA GLN A 47 -9.77 2.97 6.14
C GLN A 47 -8.64 2.92 5.12
N ILE A 48 -8.54 1.78 4.45
CA ILE A 48 -7.51 1.53 3.45
C ILE A 48 -8.18 1.73 2.09
N ILE A 49 -7.59 2.62 1.30
CA ILE A 49 -7.97 2.82 -0.11
C ILE A 49 -6.85 2.19 -0.93
N GLU A 50 -7.21 1.18 -1.70
CA GLU A 50 -6.28 0.38 -2.50
C GLU A 50 -6.44 0.72 -3.98
N LEU A 51 -5.38 0.48 -4.76
CA LEU A 51 -5.47 0.47 -6.22
C LEU A 51 -6.33 -0.70 -6.70
N ALA A 52 -6.90 -0.54 -7.90
CA ALA A 52 -7.75 -1.55 -8.53
C ALA A 52 -7.03 -2.92 -8.61
N ASP A 53 -7.82 -3.99 -8.50
CA ASP A 53 -7.34 -5.36 -8.64
C ASP A 53 -6.61 -5.55 -9.97
N GLY A 54 -5.50 -6.30 -9.96
CA GLY A 54 -4.68 -6.56 -11.14
C GLY A 54 -3.87 -5.38 -11.67
N SER A 55 -3.94 -4.19 -11.03
CA SER A 55 -3.09 -3.07 -11.44
C SER A 55 -1.62 -3.32 -11.08
N GLU A 56 -0.71 -2.97 -12.00
CA GLU A 56 0.74 -3.09 -11.78
C GLU A 56 1.20 -2.35 -10.52
N GLY A 57 0.60 -1.19 -10.24
CA GLY A 57 0.89 -0.41 -9.04
C GLY A 57 0.53 -1.15 -7.74
N ARG A 58 -0.56 -1.91 -7.71
CA ARG A 58 -0.94 -2.72 -6.54
C ARG A 58 0.04 -3.87 -6.32
N LEU A 59 0.44 -4.54 -7.39
CA LEU A 59 1.38 -5.66 -7.33
C LEU A 59 2.74 -5.20 -6.83
N ALA A 60 3.28 -4.14 -7.43
CA ALA A 60 4.53 -3.54 -7.01
C ALA A 60 4.47 -3.04 -5.55
N PHE A 61 3.31 -2.51 -5.10
CA PHE A 61 3.12 -2.11 -3.71
C PHE A 61 3.23 -3.28 -2.77
N HIS A 62 2.49 -4.35 -3.02
CA HIS A 62 2.44 -5.47 -2.10
C HIS A 62 3.72 -6.30 -2.10
N GLU A 63 4.46 -6.34 -3.21
CA GLU A 63 5.79 -6.92 -3.28
C GLU A 63 6.73 -6.23 -2.27
N VAL A 64 6.73 -4.90 -2.24
CA VAL A 64 7.63 -4.11 -1.38
C VAL A 64 7.10 -3.96 0.05
N ALA A 65 5.82 -3.61 0.20
CA ALA A 65 5.22 -3.21 1.48
C ALA A 65 4.79 -4.42 2.33
N THR A 66 4.30 -5.48 1.68
CA THR A 66 3.77 -6.66 2.39
C THR A 66 4.62 -7.92 2.20
N GLY A 67 5.43 -7.99 1.15
CA GLY A 67 6.17 -9.19 0.75
C GLY A 67 5.23 -10.30 0.27
N ARG A 68 4.09 -9.93 -0.33
CA ARG A 68 3.05 -10.88 -0.77
C ARG A 68 3.00 -10.90 -2.29
N SER A 69 2.87 -12.11 -2.86
CA SER A 69 2.55 -12.28 -4.28
C SER A 69 1.08 -12.02 -4.56
N GLU A 70 0.73 -11.78 -5.83
CA GLU A 70 -0.66 -11.59 -6.26
C GLU A 70 -1.61 -12.69 -5.79
N SER A 71 -1.20 -13.95 -5.95
CA SER A 71 -1.97 -15.13 -5.52
C SER A 71 -2.25 -15.14 -4.02
N GLN A 72 -1.28 -14.68 -3.21
CA GLN A 72 -1.45 -14.58 -1.75
C GLN A 72 -2.34 -13.41 -1.34
N LEU A 73 -2.40 -12.35 -2.15
CA LEU A 73 -3.31 -11.23 -1.95
C LEU A 73 -4.74 -11.64 -2.30
N GLN A 74 -4.97 -12.24 -3.47
CA GLN A 74 -6.26 -12.77 -3.89
C GLN A 74 -6.88 -13.65 -2.79
N SER A 75 -6.11 -14.61 -2.26
CA SER A 75 -6.56 -15.47 -1.14
C SER A 75 -6.88 -14.72 0.16
N ALA A 76 -6.14 -13.65 0.47
CA ALA A 76 -6.36 -12.86 1.68
C ALA A 76 -7.57 -11.92 1.55
N TRP A 77 -7.77 -11.30 0.39
CA TRP A 77 -8.87 -10.40 0.09
C TRP A 77 -10.21 -11.13 -0.08
N SER A 78 -10.22 -12.37 -0.57
CA SER A 78 -11.42 -13.23 -0.53
C SER A 78 -11.98 -13.41 0.89
N ARG A 79 -11.18 -13.18 1.93
CA ARG A 79 -11.61 -13.24 3.35
C ARG A 79 -12.08 -11.90 3.91
N LEU A 80 -11.82 -10.80 3.20
CA LEU A 80 -12.18 -9.44 3.60
C LEU A 80 -13.43 -8.93 2.86
N VAL A 81 -13.69 -9.46 1.66
CA VAL A 81 -14.78 -9.01 0.77
C VAL A 81 -16.00 -9.96 0.80
N PHE A 82 -15.88 -11.14 1.43
CA PHE A 82 -16.97 -12.12 1.54
C PHE A 82 -17.14 -12.62 2.98
#